data_AF-A0A7K5H7L2-F1
#
_entry.id   AF-A0A7K5H7L2-F1
#
_cell.length_a   1.000
_cell.length_b   1.000
_cell.length_c   1.000
_cell.angle_alpha   90.00
_cell.angle_beta   90.00
_cell.angle_gamma   90.00
#
_symmetry.space_group_name_H-M   'P 1'
#
loop_
_entity.id
_entity.type
_entity.pdbx_description
1 polymer ?
#
loop_
_entity_poly.entity_id
_entity_poly.type
_entity_poly.pdbx_seq_one_letter_code
_entity_poly.pdbx_strand_id
1 'polypeptide(L)'
;LNSLKQEIEGLRRPMGTRDNPARTCQDLRLSHPGLPDGEYWIDPNQGCARDSFKVYCNFTAGGETCIPADPLQPHFSHTSGRRPPLTHLLVPQFSYTDSESQPLGVVQLTFLRLLSVSVRQNFTYHCHRSVAWHSTTSGDHQRALRFLAANEEELSYDTSPYIKAVMDGCAARKGSSRTVLEVSTPRLEQLPLLDMRVTDFGEPGQKFGFEVGPVCFL
;
A
#
# COMPACT_ATOMS: atom_id res chain seq x y z
N LEU A 1 -29.24 30.85 16.03
CA LEU A 1 -30.06 30.05 15.09
C LEU A 1 -29.25 29.55 13.89
N ASN A 2 -28.55 30.42 13.15
CA ASN A 2 -27.72 29.97 12.01
C ASN A 2 -26.51 29.11 12.42
N SER A 3 -25.83 29.42 13.54
CA SER A 3 -24.74 28.59 14.09
C SER A 3 -25.18 27.15 14.38
N LEU A 4 -26.28 26.99 15.14
CA LEU A 4 -26.83 25.67 15.46
C LEU A 4 -27.24 24.87 14.22
N LYS A 5 -27.74 25.53 13.17
CA LYS A 5 -28.04 24.86 11.90
C LYS A 5 -26.77 24.36 11.22
N GLN A 6 -25.71 25.18 11.17
CA GLN A 6 -24.42 24.77 10.62
C GLN A 6 -23.76 23.65 11.42
N GLU A 7 -23.85 23.68 12.75
CA GLU A 7 -23.35 22.59 13.61
C GLU A 7 -24.10 21.28 13.35
N ILE A 8 -25.43 21.32 13.26
CA ILE A 8 -26.23 20.13 12.95
C ILE A 8 -25.93 19.61 11.54
N GLU A 9 -25.75 20.50 10.56
CA GLU A 9 -25.35 20.10 9.21
C GLU A 9 -23.95 19.48 9.20
N GLY A 10 -23.01 20.03 9.97
CA GLY A 10 -21.65 19.49 10.13
C GLY A 10 -21.64 18.07 10.71
N LEU A 11 -22.53 17.78 11.67
CA LEU A 11 -22.71 16.43 12.22
C LEU A 11 -23.33 15.45 11.21
N ARG A 12 -24.19 15.95 10.30
CA ARG A 12 -24.86 15.12 9.29
C ARG A 12 -23.99 14.87 8.06
N ARG A 13 -23.16 15.84 7.69
CA ARG A 13 -22.30 15.82 6.51
C ARG A 13 -20.94 16.39 6.89
N PRO A 14 -20.05 15.56 7.48
CA PRO A 14 -18.73 15.99 7.84
C PRO A 14 -17.94 16.49 6.62
N MET A 15 -17.13 17.52 6.83
CA MET A 15 -16.40 18.21 5.75
C MET A 15 -15.02 17.57 5.47
N GLY A 16 -14.59 16.58 6.25
CA GLY A 16 -13.26 15.98 6.12
C GLY A 16 -12.13 16.87 6.63
N THR A 17 -12.43 17.75 7.60
CA THR A 17 -11.44 18.61 8.27
C THR A 17 -11.06 18.03 9.62
N ARG A 18 -9.96 18.49 10.22
CA ARG A 18 -9.51 17.98 11.54
C ARG A 18 -10.58 18.09 12.63
N ASP A 19 -11.34 19.19 12.63
CA ASP A 19 -12.40 19.43 13.62
C ASP A 19 -13.72 18.73 13.25
N ASN A 20 -13.87 18.31 11.99
CA ASN A 20 -15.07 17.63 11.48
C ASN A 20 -14.69 16.53 10.45
N PRO A 21 -14.03 15.45 10.91
CA PRO A 21 -13.53 14.40 10.05
C PRO A 21 -14.69 13.57 9.47
N ALA A 22 -14.52 13.08 8.25
CA ALA A 22 -15.47 12.15 7.67
C ALA A 22 -15.21 10.72 8.16
N ARG A 23 -16.17 9.80 8.03
CA ARG A 23 -15.93 8.41 8.44
C ARG A 23 -14.93 7.70 7.51
N THR A 24 -15.10 7.86 6.20
CA THR A 24 -14.19 7.37 5.16
C THR A 24 -14.13 8.36 4.00
N CYS A 25 -13.15 8.24 3.10
CA CYS A 25 -13.13 9.01 1.86
C CYS A 25 -14.34 8.72 0.97
N GLN A 26 -14.88 7.50 0.99
CA GLN A 26 -16.08 7.14 0.24
C GLN A 26 -17.32 7.87 0.78
N ASP A 27 -17.50 7.89 2.11
CA ASP A 27 -18.59 8.65 2.76
C ASP A 27 -18.50 10.15 2.45
N LEU A 28 -17.28 10.68 2.45
CA LEU A 28 -17.01 12.09 2.12
C LEU A 28 -17.37 12.39 0.66
N ARG A 29 -16.97 11.53 -0.28
CA ARG A 29 -17.32 11.64 -1.71
C ARG A 29 -18.84 11.62 -1.92
N LEU A 30 -19.56 10.72 -1.25
CA LEU A 30 -21.02 10.61 -1.36
C LEU A 30 -21.73 11.84 -0.80
N SER A 31 -21.23 12.39 0.30
CA SER A 31 -21.79 13.57 0.95
C SER A 31 -21.48 14.86 0.19
N HIS A 32 -20.31 14.93 -0.46
CA HIS A 32 -19.78 16.10 -1.14
C HIS A 32 -19.17 15.76 -2.51
N PRO A 33 -19.98 15.46 -3.55
CA PRO A 33 -19.51 14.98 -4.85
C PRO A 33 -18.62 15.96 -5.65
N GLY A 34 -18.58 17.23 -5.25
CA GLY A 34 -17.77 18.27 -5.90
C GLY A 34 -16.38 18.49 -5.29
N LEU A 35 -16.01 17.73 -4.25
CA LEU A 35 -14.66 17.82 -3.68
C LEU A 35 -13.62 17.23 -4.65
N PRO A 36 -12.44 17.86 -4.76
CA PRO A 36 -11.33 17.32 -5.55
C PRO A 36 -10.56 16.25 -4.79
N ASP A 37 -9.81 15.41 -5.51
CA ASP A 37 -8.84 14.50 -4.88
C ASP A 37 -7.84 15.30 -4.02
N GLY A 38 -7.45 14.76 -2.87
CA GLY A 38 -6.55 15.48 -1.97
C GLY A 38 -6.47 14.90 -0.56
N GLU A 39 -5.87 15.67 0.34
CA GLU A 39 -5.70 15.29 1.74
C GLU A 39 -6.90 15.70 2.59
N TYR A 40 -7.47 14.74 3.32
CA TYR A 40 -8.62 14.93 4.19
C TYR A 40 -8.45 14.19 5.52
N TRP A 41 -9.20 14.61 6.53
CA TRP A 41 -9.24 13.94 7.83
C TRP A 41 -10.40 12.95 7.87
N ILE A 42 -10.09 11.73 8.31
CA ILE A 42 -11.09 10.68 8.53
C ILE A 42 -11.04 10.10 9.93
N ASP A 43 -12.19 9.59 10.38
CA ASP A 43 -12.40 8.96 11.68
C ASP A 43 -13.26 7.67 11.55
N PRO A 44 -12.68 6.56 11.04
CA PRO A 44 -13.36 5.28 10.84
C PRO A 44 -14.03 4.69 12.08
N ASN A 45 -13.35 4.74 13.24
CA ASN A 45 -13.87 4.19 14.50
C ASN A 45 -14.93 5.11 15.15
N GLN A 46 -15.05 6.36 14.70
CA GLN A 46 -15.92 7.39 15.24
C GLN A 46 -15.66 7.67 16.73
N GLY A 47 -16.62 8.33 17.37
CA GLY A 47 -16.55 8.66 18.78
C GLY A 47 -15.74 9.94 19.00
N CYS A 48 -14.52 9.82 19.53
CA CYS A 48 -13.71 10.97 19.88
C CYS A 48 -12.81 11.36 18.71
N ALA A 49 -13.20 12.34 17.89
CA ALA A 49 -12.46 12.80 16.71
C ALA A 49 -10.98 13.23 16.92
N ARG A 50 -10.45 13.22 18.15
CA ARG A 50 -9.04 13.52 18.45
C ARG A 50 -8.06 12.45 17.95
N ASP A 51 -8.52 11.22 17.73
CA ASP A 51 -7.73 10.14 17.12
C ASP A 51 -8.03 9.96 15.62
N SER A 52 -8.73 10.92 15.01
CA SER A 52 -8.82 11.02 13.55
C SER A 52 -7.44 11.24 12.95
N PHE A 53 -7.28 10.86 11.70
CA PHE A 53 -6.01 10.91 11.00
C PHE A 53 -6.18 11.37 9.56
N LYS A 54 -5.09 11.88 9.00
CA LYS A 54 -5.10 12.48 7.66
C LYS A 54 -4.71 11.47 6.59
N VAL A 55 -5.44 11.45 5.49
CA VAL A 55 -5.28 10.49 4.40
C VAL A 55 -5.44 11.18 3.06
N TYR A 56 -4.88 10.56 2.02
CA TYR A 56 -5.20 10.94 0.66
C TYR A 56 -6.51 10.29 0.22
N CYS A 57 -7.53 11.10 -0.07
CA CYS A 57 -8.76 10.66 -0.70
C CYS A 57 -8.67 10.77 -2.21
N ASN A 58 -8.82 9.64 -2.89
CA ASN A 58 -8.93 9.58 -4.34
C ASN A 58 -10.41 9.47 -4.74
N PHE A 59 -11.06 10.61 -4.88
CA PHE A 59 -12.46 10.69 -5.31
C PHE A 59 -12.63 10.35 -6.77
N THR A 60 -11.64 10.51 -7.65
CA THR A 60 -11.73 10.01 -9.03
C THR A 60 -11.75 8.48 -9.09
N ALA A 61 -11.07 7.80 -8.16
CA ALA A 61 -11.02 6.34 -8.02
C ALA A 61 -12.08 5.76 -7.07
N GLY A 62 -13.31 6.26 -7.10
CA GLY A 62 -14.41 5.68 -6.29
C GLY A 62 -14.51 6.19 -4.86
N GLY A 63 -13.59 7.06 -4.41
CA GLY A 63 -13.51 7.49 -3.01
C GLY A 63 -12.55 6.64 -2.19
N GLU A 64 -11.48 6.13 -2.80
CA GLU A 64 -10.45 5.37 -2.09
C GLU A 64 -9.81 6.19 -0.98
N THR A 65 -9.58 5.53 0.15
CA THR A 65 -8.80 6.01 1.27
C THR A 65 -7.39 5.45 1.17
N CYS A 66 -6.41 6.28 0.81
CA CYS A 66 -5.03 5.86 0.62
C CYS A 66 -4.14 6.28 1.79
N ILE A 67 -3.45 5.30 2.38
CA ILE A 67 -2.50 5.46 3.47
C ILE A 67 -1.08 5.29 2.91
N PRO A 68 -0.20 6.30 3.01
CA PRO A 68 1.16 6.20 2.50
C PRO A 68 2.03 5.24 3.32
N ALA A 69 3.03 4.67 2.64
CA ALA A 69 4.15 4.06 3.32
C ALA A 69 4.91 5.15 4.10
N ASP A 70 5.39 4.82 5.29
CA ASP A 70 6.18 5.71 6.14
C ASP A 70 7.41 6.23 5.38
N PRO A 71 7.59 7.56 5.23
CA PRO A 71 8.69 8.14 4.47
C PRO A 71 10.06 7.97 5.14
N LEU A 72 10.10 7.64 6.43
CA LEU A 72 11.33 7.35 7.17
C LEU A 72 11.82 5.92 6.93
N GLN A 73 11.06 5.09 6.21
CA GLN A 73 11.52 3.77 5.84
C GLN A 73 12.78 3.84 4.99
N PRO A 74 13.78 2.99 5.29
CA PRO A 74 15.01 2.99 4.52
C PRO A 74 14.73 2.60 3.08
N HIS A 75 15.10 3.47 2.14
CA HIS A 75 15.22 3.07 0.74
C HIS A 75 16.23 1.95 0.64
N PHE A 76 15.76 0.74 0.36
CA PHE A 76 16.63 -0.41 0.30
C PHE A 76 17.29 -0.49 -1.06
N SER A 77 18.61 -0.60 -1.06
CA SER A 77 19.40 -0.93 -2.22
C SER A 77 20.42 -1.96 -1.82
N HIS A 78 20.41 -3.10 -2.51
CA HIS A 78 21.33 -4.19 -2.25
C HIS A 78 22.13 -4.52 -3.51
N THR A 79 23.43 -4.74 -3.34
CA THR A 79 24.35 -5.16 -4.39
C THR A 79 24.99 -6.48 -3.99
N SER A 80 24.80 -7.53 -4.80
CA SER A 80 25.41 -8.83 -4.52
C SER A 80 26.93 -8.77 -4.63
N GLY A 81 27.62 -9.23 -3.57
CA GLY A 81 29.07 -9.39 -3.53
C GLY A 81 29.53 -10.85 -3.72
N ARG A 82 30.84 -11.11 -3.61
CA ARG A 82 31.46 -12.45 -3.79
C ARG A 82 31.22 -13.45 -2.64
N ARG A 83 30.32 -13.18 -1.70
CA ARG A 83 30.04 -14.05 -0.54
C ARG A 83 28.98 -15.10 -0.90
N PRO A 84 28.95 -16.27 -0.23
CA PRO A 84 28.04 -17.35 -0.58
C PRO A 84 26.59 -16.85 -0.60
N PRO A 85 25.73 -17.42 -1.47
CA PRO A 85 24.38 -16.91 -1.65
C PRO A 85 23.61 -17.09 -0.34
N LEU A 86 23.20 -15.99 0.28
CA LEU A 86 22.03 -16.04 1.14
C LEU A 86 20.89 -16.51 0.23
N THR A 87 20.32 -17.68 0.52
CA THR A 87 19.20 -18.23 -0.23
C THR A 87 17.99 -17.30 -0.18
N HIS A 88 17.86 -16.54 0.90
CA HIS A 88 16.84 -15.51 1.10
C HIS A 88 17.42 -14.33 1.88
N LEU A 89 17.08 -13.11 1.45
CA LEU A 89 17.32 -11.90 2.21
C LEU A 89 15.97 -11.47 2.81
N LEU A 90 15.87 -11.47 4.14
CA LEU A 90 14.76 -10.82 4.83
C LEU A 90 15.00 -9.31 4.77
N VAL A 91 14.03 -8.58 4.24
CA VAL A 91 14.06 -7.14 4.12
C VAL A 91 13.40 -6.55 5.37
N PRO A 92 13.79 -5.36 5.86
CA PRO A 92 13.12 -4.77 7.02
C PRO A 92 11.62 -4.60 6.79
N GLN A 93 10.85 -4.83 7.85
CA GLN A 93 9.38 -4.78 7.89
C GLN A 93 8.86 -3.40 7.45
N PHE A 94 7.85 -3.40 6.57
CA PHE A 94 7.25 -2.18 6.05
C PHE A 94 6.35 -1.50 7.09
N SER A 95 6.42 -0.17 7.17
CA SER A 95 5.59 0.66 8.04
C SER A 95 4.72 1.65 7.25
N TYR A 96 3.64 2.09 7.88
CA TYR A 96 2.65 2.97 7.25
C TYR A 96 2.25 4.04 8.26
N THR A 97 2.14 5.26 7.77
CA THR A 97 1.77 6.43 8.56
C THR A 97 0.61 7.15 7.91
N ASP A 98 -0.04 8.03 8.65
CA ASP A 98 -0.94 9.00 8.04
C ASP A 98 -0.15 10.00 7.15
N SER A 99 -0.88 10.89 6.48
CA SER A 99 -0.28 11.90 5.59
C SER A 99 0.52 12.99 6.34
N GLU A 100 0.50 13.01 7.67
CA GLU A 100 1.34 13.86 8.53
C GLU A 100 2.50 13.07 9.18
N SER A 101 2.79 11.87 8.65
CA SER A 101 3.85 10.97 9.13
C SER A 101 3.65 10.53 10.59
N GLN A 102 2.41 10.48 11.08
CA GLN A 102 2.08 9.96 12.40
C GLN A 102 1.73 8.47 12.34
N PRO A 103 2.11 7.68 13.36
CA PRO A 103 1.71 6.28 13.46
C PRO A 103 0.19 6.12 13.48
N LEU A 104 -0.31 5.16 12.71
CA LEU A 104 -1.74 4.85 12.68
C LEU A 104 -2.19 4.03 13.88
N GLY A 105 -3.36 4.36 14.42
CA GLY A 105 -4.02 3.54 15.44
C GLY A 105 -4.48 2.21 14.86
N VAL A 106 -4.16 1.10 15.52
CA VAL A 106 -4.60 -0.26 15.10
C VAL A 106 -6.13 -0.36 15.00
N VAL A 107 -6.85 0.29 15.92
CA VAL A 107 -8.32 0.35 15.91
C VAL A 107 -8.82 1.07 14.66
N GLN A 108 -8.21 2.20 14.30
CA GLN A 108 -8.60 2.96 13.10
C GLN A 108 -8.44 2.13 11.82
N LEU A 109 -7.30 1.45 11.66
CA LEU A 109 -7.08 0.59 10.49
C LEU A 109 -8.05 -0.61 10.47
N THR A 110 -8.40 -1.15 11.63
CA THR A 110 -9.38 -2.24 11.74
C THR A 110 -10.76 -1.79 11.28
N PHE A 111 -11.22 -0.61 11.72
CA PHE A 111 -12.50 -0.06 11.24
C PHE A 111 -12.45 0.30 9.77
N LEU A 112 -11.35 0.85 9.27
CA LEU A 112 -11.20 1.13 7.83
C LEU A 112 -11.35 -0.16 7.01
N ARG A 113 -10.72 -1.26 7.42
CA ARG A 113 -10.94 -2.57 6.81
C ARG A 113 -12.41 -2.99 6.85
N LEU A 114 -13.10 -2.85 7.99
CA LEU A 114 -14.51 -3.24 8.10
C LEU A 114 -15.46 -2.39 7.22
N LEU A 115 -15.02 -1.20 6.83
CA LEU A 115 -15.81 -0.23 6.06
C LEU A 115 -15.48 -0.22 4.58
N SER A 116 -14.62 -1.14 4.14
CA SER A 116 -14.19 -1.26 2.75
C SER A 116 -14.69 -2.56 2.15
N VAL A 117 -14.75 -2.60 0.83
CA VAL A 117 -15.10 -3.75 0.00
C VAL A 117 -13.89 -4.33 -0.72
N SER A 118 -12.85 -3.53 -0.93
CA SER A 118 -11.59 -4.00 -1.53
C SER A 118 -10.40 -3.17 -1.05
N VAL A 119 -9.22 -3.75 -1.17
CA VAL A 119 -7.96 -3.07 -0.86
C VAL A 119 -6.96 -3.33 -1.98
N ARG A 120 -6.20 -2.31 -2.34
CA ARG A 120 -5.12 -2.41 -3.30
C ARG A 120 -3.84 -1.76 -2.82
N GLN A 121 -2.70 -2.31 -3.23
CA GLN A 121 -1.39 -1.73 -2.97
C GLN A 121 -0.43 -2.06 -4.12
N ASN A 122 0.35 -1.07 -4.51
CA ASN A 122 1.41 -1.24 -5.50
C ASN A 122 2.77 -1.43 -4.82
N PHE A 123 3.60 -2.26 -5.43
CA PHE A 123 4.98 -2.48 -5.04
C PHE A 123 5.88 -2.36 -6.27
N THR A 124 6.89 -1.50 -6.19
CA THR A 124 7.85 -1.31 -7.29
C THR A 124 9.18 -1.95 -6.92
N TYR A 125 9.65 -2.87 -7.74
CA TYR A 125 10.96 -3.49 -7.64
C TYR A 125 11.89 -2.96 -8.73
N HIS A 126 12.98 -2.33 -8.32
CA HIS A 126 14.06 -1.88 -9.19
C HIS A 126 15.09 -2.98 -9.30
N CYS A 127 15.43 -3.39 -10.51
CA CYS A 127 16.30 -4.55 -10.75
C CYS A 127 17.50 -4.19 -11.62
N HIS A 128 18.62 -4.85 -11.36
CA HIS A 128 19.74 -4.96 -12.29
C HIS A 128 20.19 -6.42 -12.36
N ARG A 129 20.03 -7.06 -13.52
CA ARG A 129 20.29 -8.51 -13.72
C ARG A 129 19.53 -9.41 -12.72
N SER A 130 18.33 -9.01 -12.34
CA SER A 130 17.46 -9.74 -11.40
C SER A 130 16.04 -9.82 -11.97
N VAL A 131 15.37 -10.96 -11.82
CA VAL A 131 13.97 -11.20 -12.14
C VAL A 131 13.08 -10.86 -10.95
N ALA A 132 11.95 -10.21 -11.22
CA ALA A 132 10.98 -9.83 -10.19
C ALA A 132 9.66 -10.61 -10.27
N TRP A 133 9.25 -11.04 -11.47
CA TRP A 133 7.97 -11.71 -11.67
C TRP A 133 8.07 -12.85 -12.68
N HIS A 134 7.91 -12.58 -13.97
CA HIS A 134 8.06 -13.60 -15.01
C HIS A 134 9.52 -13.70 -15.45
N SER A 135 10.04 -14.91 -15.66
CA SER A 135 11.37 -15.12 -16.25
C SER A 135 11.25 -15.49 -17.72
N THR A 136 11.72 -14.62 -18.61
CA THR A 136 11.75 -14.92 -20.07
C THR A 136 12.71 -16.05 -20.44
N THR A 137 13.68 -16.38 -19.57
CA THR A 137 14.67 -17.43 -19.83
C THR A 137 14.12 -18.82 -19.53
N SER A 138 13.35 -18.96 -18.44
CA SER A 138 12.73 -20.24 -18.03
C SER A 138 11.27 -20.36 -18.46
N GLY A 139 10.61 -19.25 -18.79
CA GLY A 139 9.19 -19.24 -19.13
C GLY A 139 8.27 -19.45 -17.92
N ASP A 140 8.76 -19.24 -16.69
CA ASP A 140 8.04 -19.52 -15.45
C ASP A 140 8.08 -18.33 -14.46
N HIS A 141 7.47 -18.52 -13.28
CA HIS A 141 7.43 -17.55 -12.18
C HIS A 141 8.15 -18.07 -10.93
N GLN A 142 9.03 -19.07 -11.08
CA GLN A 142 9.71 -19.71 -9.94
C GLN A 142 10.61 -18.75 -9.16
N ARG A 143 11.08 -17.70 -9.82
CA ARG A 143 11.91 -16.63 -9.24
C ARG A 143 11.13 -15.35 -8.90
N ALA A 144 9.80 -15.38 -8.97
CA ALA A 144 8.97 -14.23 -8.66
C ALA A 144 9.16 -13.78 -7.20
N LEU A 145 8.91 -12.48 -6.97
CA LEU A 145 8.79 -11.91 -5.64
C LEU A 145 7.66 -12.57 -4.87
N ARG A 146 7.87 -12.68 -3.57
CA ARG A 146 6.86 -13.12 -2.61
C ARG A 146 6.70 -12.06 -1.54
N PHE A 147 5.50 -11.90 -1.02
CA PHE A 147 5.19 -10.88 -0.04
C PHE A 147 4.63 -11.51 1.24
N LEU A 148 4.86 -10.86 2.37
CA LEU A 148 4.17 -11.18 3.61
C LEU A 148 3.00 -10.20 3.78
N ALA A 149 1.80 -10.74 3.87
CA ALA A 149 0.57 -9.99 4.12
C ALA A 149 0.42 -9.57 5.59
N ALA A 150 -0.48 -8.63 5.88
CA ALA A 150 -0.80 -8.19 7.25
C ALA A 150 -1.42 -9.29 8.13
N ASN A 151 -2.02 -10.32 7.52
CA ASN A 151 -2.52 -11.52 8.20
C ASN A 151 -1.49 -12.66 8.26
N GLU A 152 -0.20 -12.35 8.03
CA GLU A 152 0.93 -13.30 8.04
C GLU A 152 0.90 -14.37 6.92
N GLU A 153 -0.03 -14.26 5.96
CA GLU A 153 -0.07 -15.13 4.79
C GLU A 153 1.02 -14.76 3.78
N GLU A 154 1.66 -15.76 3.17
CA GLU A 154 2.56 -15.52 2.05
C GLU A 154 1.76 -15.34 0.75
N LEU A 155 1.92 -14.17 0.12
CA LEU A 155 1.35 -13.86 -1.19
C LEU A 155 2.41 -14.04 -2.26
N SER A 156 2.12 -14.90 -3.23
CA SER A 156 3.01 -15.20 -4.36
C SER A 156 2.19 -15.44 -5.62
N TYR A 157 2.87 -15.61 -6.76
CA TYR A 157 2.22 -16.01 -8.01
C TYR A 157 1.35 -17.27 -7.87
N ASP A 158 1.82 -18.26 -7.10
CA ASP A 158 1.14 -19.56 -6.95
C ASP A 158 0.01 -19.51 -5.91
N THR A 159 0.11 -18.63 -4.90
CA THR A 159 -0.82 -18.60 -3.76
C THR A 159 -1.89 -17.52 -3.86
N SER A 160 -1.69 -16.49 -4.69
CA SER A 160 -2.59 -15.34 -4.75
C SER A 160 -2.93 -14.95 -6.19
N PRO A 161 -4.19 -15.15 -6.64
CA PRO A 161 -4.64 -14.69 -7.96
C PRO A 161 -4.79 -13.16 -8.03
N TYR A 162 -4.60 -12.48 -6.91
CA TYR A 162 -4.81 -11.04 -6.74
C TYR A 162 -3.56 -10.21 -7.02
N ILE A 163 -2.41 -10.85 -7.29
CA ILE A 163 -1.18 -10.15 -7.69
C ILE A 163 -1.11 -10.09 -9.21
N LYS A 164 -0.93 -8.88 -9.75
CA LYS A 164 -0.78 -8.64 -11.19
C LYS A 164 0.44 -7.77 -11.46
N ALA A 165 1.19 -8.10 -12.52
CA ALA A 165 2.23 -7.22 -13.03
C ALA A 165 1.59 -6.12 -13.88
N VAL A 166 1.57 -4.89 -13.36
CA VAL A 166 1.21 -3.69 -14.13
C VAL A 166 2.31 -3.38 -15.16
N MET A 167 3.55 -3.69 -14.80
CA MET A 167 4.74 -3.56 -15.64
C MET A 167 5.77 -4.59 -15.21
N ASP A 168 6.35 -5.36 -16.15
CA ASP A 168 7.45 -6.29 -15.86
C ASP A 168 8.64 -6.05 -16.79
N GLY A 169 9.47 -5.06 -16.43
CA GLY A 169 10.70 -4.77 -17.13
C GLY A 169 11.89 -5.65 -16.69
N CYS A 170 11.73 -6.46 -15.64
CA CYS A 170 12.79 -7.28 -15.07
C CYS A 170 12.85 -8.68 -15.68
N ALA A 171 11.84 -9.08 -16.47
CA ALA A 171 11.73 -10.42 -17.02
C ALA A 171 12.91 -10.91 -17.88
N ALA A 172 13.63 -9.99 -18.52
CA ALA A 172 14.80 -10.30 -19.34
C ALA A 172 16.07 -10.59 -18.53
N ARG A 173 16.07 -10.31 -17.21
CA ARG A 173 17.25 -10.43 -16.32
C ARG A 173 18.49 -9.71 -16.88
N LYS A 174 18.29 -8.57 -17.56
CA LYS A 174 19.34 -7.81 -18.27
C LYS A 174 19.23 -6.32 -17.97
N GLY A 175 20.39 -5.67 -17.85
CA GLY A 175 20.46 -4.23 -17.63
C GLY A 175 19.74 -3.80 -16.34
N SER A 176 19.49 -2.50 -16.21
CA SER A 176 18.66 -1.93 -15.15
C SER A 176 17.25 -1.70 -15.66
N SER A 177 16.25 -2.05 -14.87
CA SER A 177 14.83 -1.88 -15.20
C SER A 177 13.98 -1.87 -13.91
N ARG A 178 12.64 -1.87 -14.05
CA ARG A 178 11.72 -2.00 -12.92
C ARG A 178 10.52 -2.87 -13.24
N THR A 179 9.95 -3.46 -12.20
CA THR A 179 8.68 -4.19 -12.22
C THR A 179 7.74 -3.55 -11.20
N VAL A 180 6.49 -3.32 -11.60
CA VAL A 180 5.42 -2.81 -10.74
C VAL A 180 4.38 -3.91 -10.59
N LEU A 181 4.24 -4.41 -9.36
CA LEU A 181 3.22 -5.38 -8.98
C LEU A 181 2.10 -4.66 -8.24
N GLU A 182 0.85 -4.95 -8.63
CA GLU A 182 -0.35 -4.53 -7.91
C GLU A 182 -0.93 -5.76 -7.20
N VAL A 183 -1.19 -5.63 -5.89
CA VAL A 183 -1.98 -6.58 -5.12
C VAL A 183 -3.34 -5.95 -4.91
N SER A 184 -4.39 -6.49 -5.52
CA SER A 184 -5.77 -5.99 -5.40
C SER A 184 -6.72 -7.13 -5.01
N THR A 185 -7.20 -7.11 -3.78
CA THR A 185 -7.89 -8.25 -3.15
C THR A 185 -9.14 -7.79 -2.38
N PRO A 186 -10.22 -8.60 -2.34
CA PRO A 186 -11.36 -8.38 -1.44
C PRO A 186 -11.07 -8.82 0.00
N ARG A 187 -9.93 -9.49 0.26
CA ARG A 187 -9.51 -9.93 1.59
C ARG A 187 -8.75 -8.81 2.30
N LEU A 188 -9.48 -7.97 3.02
CA LEU A 188 -9.00 -6.69 3.59
C LEU A 188 -7.95 -6.88 4.70
N GLU A 189 -7.93 -8.05 5.32
CA GLU A 189 -6.94 -8.47 6.32
C GLU A 189 -5.55 -8.71 5.72
N GLN A 190 -5.43 -8.89 4.40
CA GLN A 190 -4.14 -9.18 3.77
C GLN A 190 -3.25 -7.95 3.58
N LEU A 191 -3.83 -6.76 3.50
CA LEU A 191 -3.07 -5.52 3.30
C LEU A 191 -3.13 -4.62 4.54
N PRO A 192 -2.09 -3.81 4.78
CA PRO A 192 -0.92 -3.58 3.92
C PRO A 192 0.11 -4.73 3.89
N LEU A 193 1.00 -4.71 2.90
CA LEU A 193 2.16 -5.60 2.86
C LEU A 193 3.10 -5.32 4.04
N LEU A 194 3.59 -6.37 4.69
CA LEU A 194 4.51 -6.28 5.82
C LEU A 194 5.98 -6.50 5.44
N ASP A 195 6.25 -7.33 4.43
CA ASP A 195 7.61 -7.66 4.00
C ASP A 195 7.60 -8.21 2.57
N MET A 196 8.78 -8.33 1.97
CA MET A 196 9.01 -9.04 0.72
C MET A 196 10.18 -10.03 0.83
N ARG A 197 10.14 -11.05 -0.03
CA ARG A 197 11.23 -12.00 -0.24
C ARG A 197 11.64 -11.99 -1.69
N VAL A 198 12.93 -11.73 -1.92
CA VAL A 198 13.56 -11.79 -3.24
C VAL A 198 14.13 -13.18 -3.48
N THR A 199 13.78 -13.78 -4.62
CA THR A 199 14.22 -15.14 -4.99
C THR A 199 15.39 -15.12 -5.98
N ASP A 200 15.41 -14.22 -6.97
CA ASP A 200 16.51 -14.11 -7.94
C ASP A 200 17.68 -13.24 -7.44
N PHE A 201 18.39 -13.71 -6.41
CA PHE A 201 19.48 -12.97 -5.79
C PHE A 201 20.70 -13.85 -5.49
N GLY A 202 21.89 -13.23 -5.41
CA GLY A 202 23.14 -13.85 -4.95
C GLY A 202 24.24 -13.92 -6.01
N GLU A 203 23.94 -13.70 -7.29
CA GLU A 203 24.94 -13.74 -8.35
C GLU A 203 25.75 -12.44 -8.44
N PRO A 204 27.05 -12.49 -8.78
CA PRO A 204 27.89 -11.30 -8.92
C PRO A 204 27.31 -10.28 -9.90
N GLY A 205 27.23 -9.03 -9.45
CA GLY A 205 26.73 -7.92 -10.26
C GLY A 205 25.21 -7.77 -10.28
N GLN A 206 24.46 -8.61 -9.56
CA GLN A 206 23.04 -8.34 -9.31
C GLN A 206 22.88 -7.16 -8.36
N LYS A 207 21.92 -6.29 -8.67
CA LYS A 207 21.50 -5.21 -7.76
C LYS A 207 19.99 -5.13 -7.74
N PHE A 208 19.43 -4.71 -6.62
CA PHE A 208 18.01 -4.40 -6.55
C PHE A 208 17.69 -3.36 -5.49
N GLY A 209 16.54 -2.72 -5.65
CA GLY A 209 15.93 -1.88 -4.64
C GLY A 209 14.42 -1.89 -4.80
N PHE A 210 13.70 -1.19 -3.93
CA PHE A 210 12.23 -1.18 -4.01
C PHE A 210 11.62 0.10 -3.47
N GLU A 211 10.36 0.32 -3.85
CA GLU A 211 9.47 1.35 -3.33
C GLU A 211 8.14 0.70 -2.96
N VAL A 212 7.69 0.95 -1.73
CA VAL A 212 6.39 0.52 -1.23
C VAL A 212 5.37 1.61 -1.53
N GLY A 213 4.34 1.29 -2.30
CA GLY A 213 3.25 2.22 -2.59
C GLY A 213 2.26 2.35 -1.43
N PRO A 214 1.37 3.35 -1.48
CA PRO A 214 0.30 3.48 -0.50
C PRO A 214 -0.64 2.27 -0.55
N VAL A 215 -1.22 1.93 0.59
CA VAL A 215 -2.35 0.99 0.67
C VAL A 215 -3.65 1.78 0.53
N CYS A 216 -4.49 1.43 -0.43
CA CYS A 216 -5.72 2.14 -0.75
C CYS A 216 -6.93 1.24 -0.51
N PHE A 217 -7.86 1.72 0.30
CA PHE A 217 -9.09 1.04 0.71
C PHE A 217 -10.29 1.68 0.02
N LEU A 218 -11.11 0.87 -0.65
CA LEU A 218 -12.37 1.29 -1.30
C LEU A 218 -13.56 0.65 -0.63
#